data_AF-A0A7W1U1H1-F1
#
_entry.id   AF-A0A7W1U1H1-F1
#
_cell.length_a   1.000
_cell.length_b   1.000
_cell.length_c   1.000
_cell.angle_alpha   90.00
_cell.angle_beta   90.00
_cell.angle_gamma   90.00
#
_symmetry.space_group_name_H-M   'P 1'
#
loop_
_entity.id
_entity.type
_entity.pdbx_description
1 polymer ?
#
loop_
_entity_poly.entity_id
_entity_poly.type
_entity_poly.pdbx_seq_one_letter_code
_entity_poly.pdbx_strand_id
1 'polypeptide(L)'
;MGGLRTVSSVPSHIKAGEYVGPALTTIKTDGKRDKYKHELNQTASLTDTVFGTVIKAKTEAERKQYKDPVYLINQYEEAIEEHVDARVGAFLQQLVSCFGTRLHFSVGPTLDQAESAKTLKLQYKGKEADLTIRNAAHSSTFPCLLACSGSDWEEYQNGDEDAQEPESVVFLKGSGVYDTANTTRDLPRAVNEADIALDGSQHNSPFSQKALELLNEVSYGKITLASAMRKFVNAALNQIETAIPQKREGVKRSLEIFKEYLIGLKKEMADNDEWVFTQLNLDLDKHPATEDLKKMMLRVRAKAIRTNMQTQSNINTKISKVYATYLKTLARKPPQVEAAFRASLIDSLTVKADKLRVQKLLGFPLEFFKERLTKRQKNLFNSAMEKLNEGFSKEIKSLAKDVTTSMRSARTAEQKARGDAVRSLRFGKKWTQVELGKRLKKKYPNEPASGPTISRSETGVRDIDLALATKFSEVFKIPPGLLVAQNFSD
;
A
#
# COMPACT_ATOMS: atom_id res chain seq x y z
N MET A 1 -7.29 -25.58 20.81
CA MET A 1 -8.42 -25.05 21.61
C MET A 1 -8.10 -23.62 21.98
N GLY A 2 -9.03 -22.68 21.75
CA GLY A 2 -8.82 -21.23 21.83
C GLY A 2 -9.60 -20.56 20.71
N GLY A 3 -10.86 -20.20 21.00
CA GLY A 3 -11.89 -19.86 20.00
C GLY A 3 -11.80 -18.45 19.42
N LEU A 4 -12.18 -18.34 18.15
CA LEU A 4 -12.47 -17.11 17.41
C LEU A 4 -13.65 -16.38 18.07
N ARG A 5 -13.42 -15.15 18.54
CA ARG A 5 -14.48 -14.21 18.90
C ARG A 5 -15.07 -13.59 17.63
N THR A 6 -16.32 -13.93 17.35
CA THR A 6 -17.21 -13.21 16.43
C THR A 6 -17.69 -11.94 17.12
N VAL A 7 -17.47 -10.77 16.50
CA VAL A 7 -18.10 -9.52 16.92
C VAL A 7 -19.45 -9.40 16.20
N SER A 8 -20.49 -9.27 17.01
CA SER A 8 -21.91 -9.32 16.66
C SER A 8 -22.41 -8.09 15.92
N SER A 9 -23.39 -8.35 15.06
CA SER A 9 -24.43 -7.48 14.49
C SER A 9 -24.74 -6.18 15.24
N VAL A 10 -24.73 -5.06 14.50
CA VAL A 10 -25.32 -3.77 14.89
C VAL A 10 -26.85 -3.85 14.76
N PRO A 11 -27.65 -3.50 15.79
CA PRO A 11 -29.10 -3.38 15.65
C PRO A 11 -29.47 -2.10 14.90
N SER A 12 -30.22 -2.27 13.81
CA SER A 12 -31.04 -1.23 13.20
C SER A 12 -32.17 -0.84 14.17
N HIS A 13 -32.26 0.43 14.58
CA HIS A 13 -33.49 1.20 14.85
C HIS A 13 -33.17 2.46 15.68
N ILE A 14 -33.04 3.63 15.04
CA ILE A 14 -33.37 4.92 15.68
C ILE A 14 -34.09 5.80 14.66
N LYS A 15 -35.34 6.13 14.96
CA LYS A 15 -36.22 7.04 14.19
C LYS A 15 -35.82 8.49 14.44
N ALA A 16 -36.06 9.33 13.43
CA ALA A 16 -35.96 10.78 13.50
C ALA A 16 -36.91 11.37 14.56
N GLY A 17 -36.42 12.30 15.37
CA GLY A 17 -37.20 13.06 16.36
C GLY A 17 -36.34 14.10 17.06
N GLU A 18 -36.85 15.33 17.09
CA GLU A 18 -36.20 16.57 17.51
C GLU A 18 -35.64 16.55 18.95
N TYR A 19 -34.50 17.23 19.15
CA TYR A 19 -34.02 17.60 20.48
C TYR A 19 -33.67 19.10 20.50
N VAL A 20 -34.33 19.83 21.40
CA VAL A 20 -34.16 21.28 21.62
C VAL A 20 -33.37 21.51 22.92
N GLY A 21 -32.18 22.11 22.80
CA GLY A 21 -31.42 22.84 23.85
C GLY A 21 -30.28 22.08 24.59
N PRO A 22 -29.25 22.76 25.17
CA PRO A 22 -28.91 24.19 25.15
C PRO A 22 -27.52 24.55 24.55
N ALA A 23 -27.39 25.81 24.11
CA ALA A 23 -26.17 26.53 23.68
C ALA A 23 -25.26 25.83 22.65
N LEU A 24 -25.64 25.97 21.38
CA LEU A 24 -24.82 25.66 20.20
C LEU A 24 -23.39 26.20 20.35
N THR A 25 -22.42 25.30 20.35
CA THR A 25 -21.03 25.64 20.07
C THR A 25 -20.98 26.00 18.59
N THR A 26 -21.00 27.30 18.28
CA THR A 26 -20.84 27.76 16.91
C THR A 26 -19.41 27.51 16.49
N ILE A 27 -19.19 26.51 15.63
CA ILE A 27 -17.94 26.37 14.88
C ILE A 27 -17.94 27.53 13.88
N LYS A 28 -17.40 28.70 14.25
CA LYS A 28 -17.12 29.71 13.23
C LYS A 28 -15.92 29.23 12.45
N THR A 29 -16.20 28.96 11.21
CA THR A 29 -15.21 28.79 10.19
C THR A 29 -14.97 30.16 9.57
N ASP A 30 -13.72 30.60 9.38
CA ASP A 30 -13.41 31.82 8.61
C ASP A 30 -14.32 31.88 7.38
N GLY A 31 -15.04 32.99 7.22
CA GLY A 31 -16.32 33.20 6.50
C GLY A 31 -16.43 32.80 5.02
N LYS A 32 -15.97 31.61 4.67
CA LYS A 32 -16.09 30.94 3.37
C LYS A 32 -16.68 29.53 3.50
N ARG A 33 -16.83 28.98 4.71
CA ARG A 33 -17.14 27.55 4.95
C ARG A 33 -18.62 27.23 5.19
N ASP A 34 -19.48 28.22 5.47
CA ASP A 34 -20.94 27.98 5.49
C ASP A 34 -21.49 27.58 4.10
N LYS A 35 -20.72 27.81 3.03
CA LYS A 35 -21.06 27.39 1.66
C LYS A 35 -20.70 25.94 1.34
N TYR A 36 -20.04 25.23 2.27
CA TYR A 36 -19.37 23.95 2.01
C TYR A 36 -19.73 22.88 3.04
N LYS A 37 -21.00 22.88 3.50
CA LYS A 37 -21.51 21.94 4.51
C LYS A 37 -21.44 20.45 4.15
N HIS A 38 -21.17 20.09 2.90
CA HIS A 38 -20.95 18.71 2.48
C HIS A 38 -19.90 18.66 1.36
N GLU A 39 -18.64 18.94 1.69
CA GLU A 39 -17.55 18.74 0.72
C GLU A 39 -16.88 17.38 0.92
N LEU A 40 -16.73 16.68 -0.20
CA LEU A 40 -15.94 15.47 -0.48
C LEU A 40 -14.46 15.49 -0.06
N ASN A 41 -14.06 16.44 0.78
CA ASN A 41 -12.91 16.37 1.65
C ASN A 41 -13.47 16.44 3.06
N GLN A 42 -14.00 15.32 3.58
CA GLN A 42 -14.04 15.20 5.03
C GLN A 42 -12.59 15.27 5.46
N THR A 43 -12.16 16.45 5.94
CA THR A 43 -10.89 16.58 6.64
C THR A 43 -10.87 15.45 7.66
N ALA A 44 -9.79 14.67 7.76
CA ALA A 44 -9.75 13.48 8.61
C ALA A 44 -10.19 13.74 10.07
N SER A 45 -10.15 15.00 10.50
CA SER A 45 -10.81 15.50 11.70
C SER A 45 -12.30 15.15 11.87
N LEU A 46 -13.09 14.99 10.80
CA LEU A 46 -14.52 14.64 10.88
C LEU A 46 -14.77 13.14 11.03
N THR A 47 -13.79 12.31 10.66
CA THR A 47 -13.82 10.84 10.78
C THR A 47 -12.97 10.32 11.93
N ASP A 48 -12.23 11.20 12.60
CA ASP A 48 -11.39 10.87 13.74
C ASP A 48 -12.22 10.68 15.01
N THR A 49 -12.19 9.47 15.54
CA THR A 49 -12.91 9.03 16.73
C THR A 49 -12.44 9.73 18.00
N VAL A 50 -11.14 9.98 18.14
CA VAL A 50 -10.56 10.73 19.27
C VAL A 50 -11.04 12.17 19.20
N PHE A 51 -11.01 12.79 18.03
CA PHE A 51 -11.49 14.16 17.83
C PHE A 51 -13.00 14.30 18.07
N GLY A 52 -13.79 13.32 17.63
CA GLY A 52 -15.22 13.24 17.96
C GLY A 52 -15.46 13.21 19.47
N THR A 53 -14.53 12.65 20.24
CA THR A 53 -14.56 12.61 21.71
C THR A 53 -14.10 13.94 22.32
N VAL A 54 -13.06 14.58 21.77
CA VAL A 54 -12.61 15.94 22.16
C VAL A 54 -13.73 16.97 21.99
N ILE A 55 -14.47 16.93 20.87
CA ILE A 55 -15.61 17.84 20.63
C ILE A 55 -16.71 17.63 21.66
N LYS A 56 -16.94 16.37 22.08
CA LYS A 56 -17.98 16.01 23.06
C LYS A 56 -17.60 16.36 24.50
N ALA A 57 -16.36 16.78 24.78
CA ALA A 57 -15.93 17.20 26.11
C ALA A 57 -16.77 18.40 26.59
N LYS A 58 -17.53 18.19 27.66
CA LYS A 58 -18.53 19.16 28.14
C LYS A 58 -17.91 20.17 29.10
N THR A 59 -16.88 19.77 29.84
CA THR A 59 -16.25 20.59 30.89
C THR A 59 -14.94 21.23 30.42
N GLU A 60 -14.45 22.24 31.14
CA GLU A 60 -13.14 22.84 30.91
C GLU A 60 -12.00 21.95 31.42
N ALA A 61 -12.26 21.16 32.47
CA ALA A 61 -11.31 20.19 33.03
C ALA A 61 -11.00 19.06 32.02
N GLU A 62 -12.03 18.46 31.41
CA GLU A 62 -11.85 17.46 30.34
C GLU A 62 -11.06 18.03 29.16
N ARG A 63 -11.32 19.29 28.79
CA ARG A 63 -10.59 19.95 27.69
C ARG A 63 -9.13 20.27 28.03
N LYS A 64 -8.82 20.56 29.30
CA LYS A 64 -7.43 20.75 29.75
C LYS A 64 -6.60 19.46 29.66
N GLN A 65 -7.21 18.29 29.83
CA GLN A 65 -6.51 17.01 29.68
C GLN A 65 -5.98 16.82 28.25
N TYR A 66 -6.74 17.20 27.22
CA TYR A 66 -6.27 17.11 25.83
C TYR A 66 -5.16 18.11 25.45
N LYS A 67 -4.81 19.04 26.34
CA LYS A 67 -3.61 19.89 26.18
C LYS A 67 -2.34 19.20 26.68
N ASP A 68 -2.46 18.17 27.51
CA ASP A 68 -1.33 17.33 27.88
C ASP A 68 -0.97 16.45 26.66
N PRO A 69 0.25 16.61 26.11
CA PRO A 69 0.66 15.85 24.93
C PRO A 69 0.73 14.34 25.19
N VAL A 70 1.01 13.89 26.42
CA VAL A 70 1.07 12.45 26.74
C VAL A 70 -0.33 11.87 26.76
N TYR A 71 -1.25 12.52 27.48
CA TYR A 71 -2.65 12.11 27.52
C TYR A 71 -3.25 12.00 26.12
N LEU A 72 -3.01 13.01 25.26
CA LEU A 72 -3.49 13.00 23.88
C LEU A 72 -2.94 11.81 23.10
N ILE A 73 -1.63 11.54 23.17
CA ILE A 73 -1.00 10.46 22.41
C ILE A 73 -1.51 9.10 22.85
N ASN A 74 -1.79 8.90 24.14
CA ASN A 74 -2.40 7.66 24.63
C ASN A 74 -3.80 7.41 24.04
N GLN A 75 -4.54 8.44 23.64
CA GLN A 75 -5.83 8.24 22.96
C GLN A 75 -5.67 7.73 21.52
N TYR A 76 -4.48 7.88 20.92
CA TYR A 76 -4.17 7.43 19.56
C TYR A 76 -3.34 6.14 19.52
N GLU A 77 -3.14 5.45 20.66
CA GLU A 77 -2.24 4.30 20.77
C GLU A 77 -2.47 3.25 19.68
N GLU A 78 -3.70 2.75 19.51
CA GLU A 78 -4.04 1.79 18.44
C GLU A 78 -3.73 2.32 17.04
N ALA A 79 -4.06 3.58 16.74
CA ALA A 79 -3.81 4.18 15.43
C ALA A 79 -2.31 4.40 15.16
N ILE A 80 -1.52 4.61 16.22
CA ILE A 80 -0.06 4.71 16.19
C ILE A 80 0.54 3.32 15.95
N GLU A 81 0.05 2.28 16.63
CA GLU A 81 0.48 0.89 16.39
C GLU A 81 0.23 0.45 14.95
N GLU A 82 -0.98 0.70 14.43
CA GLU A 82 -1.29 0.38 13.04
C GLU A 82 -0.42 1.18 12.04
N HIS A 83 0.02 2.39 12.39
CA HIS A 83 0.97 3.16 11.58
C HIS A 83 2.34 2.51 11.56
N VAL A 84 2.85 2.06 12.72
CA VAL A 84 4.11 1.32 12.80
C VAL A 84 4.01 0.01 12.02
N ASP A 85 2.89 -0.71 12.14
CA ASP A 85 2.64 -1.92 11.35
C ASP A 85 2.68 -1.66 9.85
N ALA A 86 1.96 -0.62 9.39
CA ALA A 86 1.96 -0.23 7.99
C ALA A 86 3.36 0.10 7.47
N ARG A 87 4.21 0.73 8.29
CA ARG A 87 5.61 1.03 7.95
C ARG A 87 6.45 -0.24 7.82
N VAL A 88 6.31 -1.18 8.75
CA VAL A 88 6.97 -2.50 8.70
C VAL A 88 6.53 -3.26 7.44
N GLY A 89 5.23 -3.26 7.16
CA GLY A 89 4.64 -3.88 5.97
C GLY A 89 5.15 -3.23 4.68
N ALA A 90 5.26 -1.90 4.63
CA ALA A 90 5.81 -1.17 3.49
C ALA A 90 7.27 -1.58 3.20
N PHE A 91 8.10 -1.66 4.24
CA PHE A 91 9.50 -2.10 4.09
C PHE A 91 9.59 -3.56 3.62
N LEU A 92 8.77 -4.47 4.15
CA LEU A 92 8.70 -5.85 3.67
C LEU A 92 8.32 -5.92 2.19
N GLN A 93 7.34 -5.12 1.76
CA GLN A 93 6.94 -5.06 0.34
C GLN A 93 8.06 -4.53 -0.57
N GLN A 94 8.85 -3.55 -0.10
CA GLN A 94 10.04 -3.10 -0.81
C GLN A 94 11.07 -4.24 -0.93
N LEU A 95 11.39 -4.94 0.16
CA LEU A 95 12.31 -6.08 0.14
C LEU A 95 11.85 -7.17 -0.85
N VAL A 96 10.57 -7.52 -0.83
CA VAL A 96 9.97 -8.50 -1.75
C VAL A 96 10.09 -8.05 -3.21
N SER A 97 9.91 -6.76 -3.46
CA SER A 97 10.01 -6.17 -4.79
C SER A 97 11.47 -6.11 -5.29
N CYS A 98 12.43 -5.93 -4.39
CA CYS A 98 13.86 -5.94 -4.68
C CYS A 98 14.43 -7.36 -4.80
N PHE A 99 13.81 -8.37 -4.19
CA PHE A 99 14.39 -9.71 -4.03
C PHE A 99 14.90 -10.35 -5.33
N GLY A 100 16.22 -10.49 -5.46
CA GLY A 100 16.87 -11.13 -6.60
C GLY A 100 16.75 -10.35 -7.91
N THR A 101 16.54 -9.03 -7.87
CA THR A 101 16.57 -8.18 -9.08
C THR A 101 17.99 -7.88 -9.55
N ARG A 102 18.98 -7.93 -8.64
CA ARG A 102 20.36 -7.47 -8.88
C ARG A 102 20.47 -6.01 -9.35
N LEU A 103 19.49 -5.20 -8.95
CA LEU A 103 19.56 -3.75 -9.12
C LEU A 103 20.29 -3.15 -7.91
N HIS A 104 21.00 -2.05 -8.14
CA HIS A 104 21.43 -1.18 -7.06
C HIS A 104 20.35 -0.14 -6.80
N PHE A 105 20.07 0.11 -5.52
CA PHE A 105 19.08 1.06 -5.06
C PHE A 105 19.75 2.22 -4.33
N SER A 106 19.29 3.43 -4.62
CA SER A 106 19.66 4.66 -3.94
C SER A 106 18.41 5.46 -3.54
N VAL A 107 18.60 6.45 -2.66
CA VAL A 107 17.51 7.30 -2.18
C VAL A 107 17.17 8.35 -3.25
N GLY A 108 15.93 8.36 -3.72
CA GLY A 108 15.41 9.36 -4.64
C GLY A 108 14.73 10.54 -3.96
N PRO A 109 14.50 11.64 -4.71
CA PRO A 109 13.71 12.75 -4.23
C PRO A 109 12.27 12.32 -3.97
N THR A 110 11.63 12.92 -2.97
CA THR A 110 10.19 12.73 -2.76
C THR A 110 9.43 13.52 -3.84
N LEU A 111 8.74 12.83 -4.76
CA LEU A 111 8.15 13.46 -5.95
C LEU A 111 6.68 13.86 -5.77
N ASP A 112 5.91 13.08 -5.01
CA ASP A 112 4.44 13.18 -4.98
C ASP A 112 3.94 13.31 -3.52
N GLN A 113 4.40 14.34 -2.80
CA GLN A 113 3.96 14.60 -1.42
C GLN A 113 2.46 14.97 -1.35
N ALA A 114 1.74 14.37 -0.40
CA ALA A 114 0.37 14.76 -0.10
C ALA A 114 0.29 16.23 0.39
N GLU A 115 -0.84 16.88 0.13
CA GLU A 115 -1.08 18.25 0.62
C GLU A 115 -0.99 18.32 2.14
N SER A 116 -0.41 19.40 2.67
CA SER A 116 -0.34 19.62 4.11
C SER A 116 -1.75 19.74 4.71
N ALA A 117 -2.11 18.80 5.59
CA ALA A 117 -3.27 18.89 6.47
C ALA A 117 -3.31 20.23 7.22
N LYS A 118 -4.47 20.90 7.13
CA LYS A 118 -4.72 22.21 7.74
C LYS A 118 -4.82 22.10 9.26
N THR A 119 -4.28 23.08 9.97
CA THR A 119 -4.41 23.21 11.43
C THR A 119 -5.88 23.27 11.86
N LEU A 120 -6.26 22.46 12.85
CA LEU A 120 -7.58 22.54 13.48
C LEU A 120 -7.56 23.55 14.61
N LYS A 121 -8.49 24.50 14.57
CA LYS A 121 -8.72 25.47 15.64
C LYS A 121 -10.05 25.16 16.33
N LEU A 122 -10.09 25.17 17.67
CA LEU A 122 -11.34 25.11 18.40
C LEU A 122 -11.70 26.51 18.90
N GLN A 123 -12.89 26.99 18.57
CA GLN A 123 -13.40 28.25 19.08
C GLN A 123 -14.49 27.99 20.13
N TYR A 124 -14.31 28.55 21.33
CA TYR A 124 -15.29 28.43 22.42
C TYR A 124 -15.53 29.79 23.07
N LYS A 125 -16.80 30.19 23.17
CA LYS A 125 -17.21 31.50 23.74
C LYS A 125 -16.43 32.70 23.16
N GLY A 126 -16.15 32.68 21.86
CA GLY A 126 -15.43 33.76 21.17
C GLY A 126 -13.92 33.81 21.40
N LYS A 127 -13.35 32.93 22.24
CA LYS A 127 -11.90 32.74 22.35
C LYS A 127 -11.47 31.58 21.45
N GLU A 128 -10.54 31.84 20.54
CA GLU A 128 -9.80 30.77 19.85
C GLU A 128 -8.85 30.13 20.85
N ALA A 129 -8.93 28.81 20.98
CA ALA A 129 -7.89 28.03 21.63
C ALA A 129 -7.35 27.06 20.59
N ASP A 130 -6.06 27.18 20.27
CA ASP A 130 -5.34 26.14 19.56
C ASP A 130 -5.31 24.92 20.47
N LEU A 131 -6.24 23.98 20.26
CA LEU A 131 -6.34 22.80 21.10
C LEU A 131 -5.22 21.82 20.76
N THR A 132 -4.86 21.72 19.47
CA THR A 132 -3.74 20.90 18.97
C THR A 132 -3.34 21.38 17.57
N ILE A 133 -2.04 21.52 17.31
CA ILE A 133 -1.55 21.60 15.92
C ILE A 133 -1.56 20.18 15.35
N ARG A 134 -2.66 19.77 14.69
CA ARG A 134 -2.56 18.74 13.67
C ARG A 134 -1.85 19.38 12.49
N ASN A 135 -0.70 18.85 12.11
CA ASN A 135 -0.03 19.26 10.89
C ASN A 135 0.05 18.09 9.94
N ALA A 136 0.07 18.47 8.67
CA ALA A 136 0.46 17.72 7.48
C ALA A 136 0.45 16.21 7.62
N ALA A 137 -0.42 15.62 6.81
CA ALA A 137 -0.17 14.33 6.24
C ALA A 137 1.30 14.21 5.77
N HIS A 138 2.17 13.58 6.56
CA HIS A 138 3.47 13.11 6.08
C HIS A 138 3.38 11.66 5.61
N SER A 139 3.93 11.42 4.42
CA SER A 139 4.17 10.10 3.84
C SER A 139 4.97 9.24 4.81
N SER A 140 4.84 7.91 4.71
CA SER A 140 5.86 7.02 5.25
C SER A 140 7.24 7.55 4.84
N THR A 141 8.15 7.63 5.78
CA THR A 141 9.46 8.26 5.65
C THR A 141 10.47 7.46 4.83
N PHE A 142 10.07 6.33 4.25
CA PHE A 142 10.93 5.64 3.28
C PHE A 142 10.91 6.41 1.97
N PRO A 143 12.07 6.92 1.51
CA PRO A 143 12.12 7.65 0.28
C PRO A 143 11.76 6.75 -0.91
N CYS A 144 11.32 7.39 -1.98
CA CYS A 144 11.18 6.72 -3.28
C CYS A 144 12.55 6.15 -3.67
N LEU A 145 12.62 4.86 -3.99
CA LEU A 145 13.87 4.25 -4.43
C LEU A 145 14.17 4.67 -5.86
N LEU A 146 15.41 5.08 -6.12
CA LEU A 146 15.99 5.06 -7.45
C LEU A 146 16.64 3.70 -7.66
N ALA A 147 16.63 3.21 -8.90
CA ALA A 147 17.26 1.96 -9.26
C ALA A 147 18.09 2.12 -10.54
N CYS A 148 19.28 1.53 -10.54
CA CYS A 148 20.14 1.34 -11.70
C CYS A 148 20.59 -0.12 -11.79
N SER A 149 21.22 -0.49 -12.92
CA SER A 149 21.79 -1.84 -13.05
C SER A 149 22.88 -2.05 -12.00
N GLY A 150 22.90 -3.24 -11.38
CA GLY A 150 23.96 -3.57 -10.44
C GLY A 150 25.34 -3.65 -11.08
N SER A 151 25.43 -4.01 -12.38
CA SER A 151 26.69 -3.99 -13.13
C SER A 151 27.22 -2.57 -13.27
N ASP A 152 26.37 -1.64 -13.69
CA ASP A 152 26.76 -0.26 -13.98
C ASP A 152 27.17 0.45 -12.67
N TRP A 153 26.52 0.10 -11.56
CA TRP A 153 26.93 0.54 -10.23
C TRP A 153 28.29 -0.03 -9.80
N GLU A 154 28.53 -1.33 -10.03
CA GLU A 154 29.82 -1.96 -9.73
C GLU A 154 30.95 -1.37 -10.60
N GLU A 155 30.69 -1.07 -11.87
CA GLU A 155 31.61 -0.37 -12.76
C GLU A 155 31.90 1.05 -12.26
N TYR A 156 30.87 1.80 -11.86
CA TYR A 156 31.03 3.12 -11.27
C TYR A 156 31.86 3.11 -9.97
N GLN A 157 31.64 2.15 -9.08
CA GLN A 157 32.39 2.04 -7.83
C GLN A 157 33.86 1.62 -8.02
N ASN A 158 34.16 0.87 -9.09
CA ASN A 158 35.49 0.38 -9.38
C ASN A 158 36.25 1.24 -10.42
N GLY A 159 35.58 2.20 -11.05
CA GLY A 159 36.16 3.07 -12.05
C GLY A 159 37.06 4.16 -11.45
N ASP A 160 37.90 4.74 -12.31
CA ASP A 160 38.72 5.90 -11.99
C ASP A 160 37.85 7.15 -11.69
N GLU A 161 38.47 8.25 -11.25
CA GLU A 161 37.79 9.51 -10.84
C GLU A 161 36.81 10.08 -11.90
N ASP A 162 36.92 9.66 -13.17
CA ASP A 162 36.06 10.06 -14.28
C ASP A 162 34.85 9.13 -14.55
N ALA A 163 34.64 8.09 -13.72
CA ALA A 163 33.51 7.18 -13.88
C ALA A 163 32.18 7.93 -13.72
N GLN A 164 31.32 7.87 -14.73
CA GLN A 164 30.04 8.57 -14.72
C GLN A 164 29.02 7.80 -13.87
N GLU A 165 28.30 8.51 -12.99
CA GLU A 165 27.23 7.92 -12.18
C GLU A 165 26.16 7.28 -13.10
N PRO A 166 25.72 6.05 -12.82
CA PRO A 166 24.79 5.33 -13.69
C PRO A 166 23.41 5.98 -13.72
N GLU A 167 22.78 5.98 -14.90
CA GLU A 167 21.43 6.49 -15.07
C GLU A 167 20.45 5.68 -14.20
N SER A 168 19.72 6.40 -13.35
CA SER A 168 18.80 5.79 -12.39
C SER A 168 17.35 6.17 -12.68
N VAL A 169 16.43 5.23 -12.47
CA VAL A 169 14.98 5.45 -12.64
C VAL A 169 14.24 5.30 -11.32
N VAL A 170 13.11 6.01 -11.16
CA VAL A 170 12.24 5.85 -9.98
C VAL A 170 11.64 4.45 -9.99
N PHE A 171 12.07 3.63 -9.04
CA PHE A 171 11.70 2.23 -8.97
C PHE A 171 10.21 2.07 -8.67
N LEU A 172 9.51 1.37 -9.57
CA LEU A 172 8.08 1.03 -9.46
C LEU A 172 7.17 2.25 -9.22
N LYS A 173 7.50 3.42 -9.77
CA LYS A 173 6.68 4.64 -9.67
C LYS A 173 5.22 4.38 -10.05
N GLY A 174 4.28 4.78 -9.19
CA GLY A 174 2.85 4.55 -9.39
C GLY A 174 2.43 3.08 -9.27
N SER A 175 3.15 2.26 -8.51
CA SER A 175 2.65 0.95 -8.07
C SER A 175 2.12 1.04 -6.65
N GLY A 176 1.41 0.02 -6.18
CA GLY A 176 0.97 -0.06 -4.78
C GLY A 176 2.12 0.09 -3.77
N VAL A 177 3.32 -0.41 -4.06
CA VAL A 177 4.51 -0.24 -3.20
C VAL A 177 4.93 1.23 -3.13
N TYR A 178 4.90 1.93 -4.25
CA TYR A 178 5.17 3.36 -4.32
C TYR A 178 4.11 4.16 -3.56
N ASP A 179 2.84 3.82 -3.77
CA ASP A 179 1.72 4.51 -3.14
C ASP A 179 1.74 4.29 -1.63
N THR A 180 1.94 3.06 -1.13
CA THR A 180 2.05 2.77 0.31
C THR A 180 3.23 3.49 0.94
N ALA A 181 4.38 3.54 0.28
CA ALA A 181 5.51 4.34 0.75
C ALA A 181 5.17 5.84 0.84
N ASN A 182 4.20 6.31 0.04
CA ASN A 182 3.72 7.69 0.05
C ASN A 182 2.37 7.88 0.78
N THR A 183 1.80 6.83 1.38
CA THR A 183 0.54 6.95 2.10
C THR A 183 0.75 7.68 3.41
N THR A 184 -0.25 8.48 3.75
CA THR A 184 -0.28 9.18 5.01
C THR A 184 -1.45 8.73 5.88
N ARG A 185 -1.18 8.52 7.16
CA ARG A 185 -2.19 8.47 8.22
C ARG A 185 -2.27 9.83 8.93
N ASP A 186 -3.49 10.33 9.10
CA ASP A 186 -3.73 11.60 9.79
C ASP A 186 -3.57 11.46 11.31
N LEU A 187 -2.32 11.43 11.79
CA LEU A 187 -1.98 11.30 13.20
C LEU A 187 -1.56 12.64 13.85
N PRO A 188 -1.49 12.72 15.19
CA PRO A 188 -0.97 13.90 15.87
C PRO A 188 0.46 14.25 15.43
N ARG A 189 0.80 15.55 15.39
CA ARG A 189 2.12 16.04 14.96
C ARG A 189 3.30 15.38 15.68
N ALA A 190 3.12 14.99 16.94
CA ALA A 190 4.18 14.33 17.69
C ALA A 190 4.59 12.96 17.11
N VAL A 191 3.67 12.27 16.42
CA VAL A 191 3.96 11.02 15.70
C VAL A 191 4.83 11.30 14.48
N ASN A 192 4.53 12.34 13.70
CA ASN A 192 5.40 12.75 12.59
C ASN A 192 6.80 13.18 13.07
N GLU A 193 6.89 13.87 14.20
CA GLU A 193 8.19 14.21 14.80
C GLU A 193 8.93 12.98 15.35
N ALA A 194 8.21 11.92 15.75
CA ALA A 194 8.78 10.63 16.10
C ALA A 194 9.30 9.90 14.86
N ASP A 195 8.57 9.93 13.75
CA ASP A 195 9.03 9.43 12.44
C ASP A 195 10.32 10.16 12.02
N ILE A 196 10.36 11.50 12.07
CA ILE A 196 11.58 12.27 11.78
C ILE A 196 12.73 11.91 12.75
N ALA A 197 12.43 11.56 14.00
CA ALA A 197 13.45 11.13 14.96
C ALA A 197 14.03 9.74 14.63
N LEU A 198 13.22 8.86 14.07
CA LEU A 198 13.63 7.55 13.59
C LEU A 198 14.40 7.66 12.26
N ASP A 199 13.84 8.37 11.29
CA ASP A 199 14.31 8.36 9.90
C ASP A 199 15.27 9.48 9.56
N GLY A 200 15.43 10.45 10.47
CA GLY A 200 16.21 11.67 10.28
C GLY A 200 15.51 12.72 9.44
N SER A 201 15.96 13.96 9.56
CA SER A 201 15.48 15.10 8.75
C SER A 201 16.07 15.13 7.33
N GLN A 202 17.10 14.32 7.08
CA GLN A 202 17.79 14.21 5.81
C GLN A 202 17.87 12.74 5.41
N HIS A 203 17.83 12.49 4.10
CA HIS A 203 17.90 11.15 3.48
C HIS A 203 19.13 10.31 3.85
N ASN A 204 20.11 10.88 4.57
CA ASN A 204 21.35 10.24 5.02
C ASN A 204 21.36 9.88 6.50
N SER A 205 20.20 9.67 7.13
CA SER A 205 20.19 9.19 8.51
C SER A 205 20.79 7.78 8.62
N PRO A 206 21.40 7.42 9.76
CA PRO A 206 21.92 6.07 9.98
C PRO A 206 20.88 4.97 9.75
N PHE A 207 19.64 5.21 10.17
CA PHE A 207 18.54 4.24 9.98
C PHE A 207 18.13 4.10 8.51
N SER A 208 17.98 5.21 7.80
CA SER A 208 17.61 5.21 6.37
C SER A 208 18.71 4.55 5.52
N GLN A 209 19.98 4.84 5.81
CA GLN A 209 21.12 4.16 5.18
C GLN A 209 21.11 2.67 5.48
N LYS A 210 20.82 2.28 6.73
CA LYS A 210 20.72 0.85 7.07
C LYS A 210 19.60 0.15 6.32
N ALA A 211 18.43 0.77 6.19
CA ALA A 211 17.32 0.22 5.41
C ALA A 211 17.70 0.05 3.93
N LEU A 212 18.39 1.02 3.34
CA LEU A 212 18.89 0.97 1.96
C LEU A 212 19.91 -0.17 1.76
N GLU A 213 20.87 -0.32 2.68
CA GLU A 213 21.83 -1.43 2.67
C GLU A 213 21.11 -2.78 2.64
N LEU A 214 20.08 -2.96 3.48
CA LEU A 214 19.31 -4.20 3.54
C LEU A 214 18.56 -4.48 2.23
N LEU A 215 17.98 -3.46 1.60
CA LEU A 215 17.34 -3.58 0.29
C LEU A 215 18.33 -4.04 -0.78
N ASN A 216 19.53 -3.45 -0.79
CA ASN A 216 20.61 -3.86 -1.68
C ASN A 216 21.09 -5.29 -1.36
N GLU A 217 21.37 -5.65 -0.11
CA GLU A 217 21.75 -7.03 0.26
C GLU A 217 20.71 -8.07 -0.19
N VAL A 218 19.42 -7.76 -0.07
CA VAL A 218 18.31 -8.60 -0.55
C VAL A 218 18.24 -8.65 -2.08
N SER A 219 18.49 -7.53 -2.76
CA SER A 219 18.54 -7.43 -4.23
C SER A 219 19.54 -8.40 -4.84
N TYR A 220 20.74 -8.46 -4.25
CA TYR A 220 21.82 -9.34 -4.66
C TYR A 220 21.70 -10.77 -4.09
N GLY A 221 20.71 -11.03 -3.23
CA GLY A 221 20.52 -12.33 -2.59
C GLY A 221 21.57 -12.67 -1.53
N LYS A 222 22.28 -11.67 -0.99
CA LYS A 222 23.28 -11.83 0.09
C LYS A 222 22.63 -12.20 1.42
N ILE A 223 21.40 -11.70 1.65
CA ILE A 223 20.59 -12.06 2.82
C ILE A 223 19.18 -12.48 2.40
N THR A 224 18.49 -13.21 3.29
CA THR A 224 17.09 -13.58 3.13
C THR A 224 16.16 -12.43 3.56
N LEU A 225 14.91 -12.45 3.08
CA LEU A 225 13.88 -11.49 3.50
C LEU A 225 13.68 -11.49 5.02
N ALA A 226 13.67 -12.67 5.65
CA ALA A 226 13.50 -12.79 7.10
C ALA A 226 14.68 -12.18 7.87
N SER A 227 15.91 -12.42 7.41
CA SER A 227 17.11 -11.81 8.00
C SER A 227 17.08 -10.28 7.87
N ALA A 228 16.69 -9.77 6.70
CA ALA A 228 16.55 -8.34 6.46
C ALA A 228 15.54 -7.68 7.41
N MET A 229 14.36 -8.29 7.59
CA MET A 229 13.34 -7.79 8.51
C MET A 229 13.81 -7.76 9.97
N ARG A 230 14.48 -8.82 10.44
CA ARG A 230 15.05 -8.84 11.80
C ARG A 230 16.10 -7.74 11.99
N LYS A 231 17.00 -7.56 11.01
CA LYS A 231 18.01 -6.49 11.03
C LYS A 231 17.36 -5.10 11.02
N PHE A 232 16.31 -4.92 10.24
CA PHE A 232 15.55 -3.66 10.16
C PHE A 232 14.87 -3.31 11.48
N VAL A 233 14.13 -4.24 12.09
CA VAL A 233 13.46 -4.02 13.38
C VAL A 233 14.48 -3.71 14.48
N ASN A 234 15.62 -4.42 14.51
CA ASN A 234 16.69 -4.12 15.46
C ASN A 234 17.30 -2.74 15.25
N ALA A 235 17.53 -2.33 14.00
CA ALA A 235 18.05 -0.99 13.71
C ALA A 235 17.06 0.11 14.13
N ALA A 236 15.76 -0.10 13.91
CA ALA A 236 14.72 0.82 14.33
C ALA A 236 14.67 0.96 15.86
N LEU A 237 14.69 -0.15 16.59
CA LEU A 237 14.71 -0.15 18.05
C LEU A 237 15.91 0.62 18.62
N ASN A 238 17.11 0.37 18.10
CA ASN A 238 18.32 1.07 18.55
C ASN A 238 18.25 2.58 18.30
N GLN A 239 17.73 2.98 17.13
CA GLN A 239 17.56 4.39 16.79
C GLN A 239 16.51 5.06 17.69
N ILE A 240 15.39 4.39 17.98
CA ILE A 240 14.35 4.86 18.89
C ILE A 240 14.92 5.07 20.31
N GLU A 241 15.68 4.12 20.83
CA GLU A 241 16.30 4.22 22.16
C GLU A 241 17.25 5.40 22.28
N THR A 242 17.99 5.67 21.20
CA THR A 242 18.90 6.83 21.14
C THR A 242 18.13 8.15 21.05
N ALA A 243 16.96 8.14 20.38
CA ALA A 243 16.16 9.33 20.15
C ALA A 243 15.35 9.77 21.38
N ILE A 244 14.74 8.84 22.14
CA ILE A 244 13.82 9.14 23.25
C ILE A 244 14.36 10.20 24.23
N PRO A 245 15.61 10.11 24.75
CA PRO A 245 16.10 11.08 25.75
C PRO A 245 16.14 12.53 25.26
N GLN A 246 16.20 12.75 23.96
CA GLN A 246 16.41 14.06 23.33
C GLN A 246 15.10 14.74 22.91
N LYS A 247 13.94 14.10 23.11
CA LYS A 247 12.66 14.57 22.58
C LYS A 247 11.74 15.11 23.67
N ARG A 248 10.75 15.91 23.26
CA ARG A 248 9.68 16.41 24.14
C ARG A 248 8.66 15.30 24.46
N GLU A 249 7.93 15.45 25.56
CA GLU A 249 7.05 14.41 26.13
C GLU A 249 6.08 13.74 25.15
N GLY A 250 5.38 14.49 24.29
CA GLY A 250 4.48 13.87 23.28
C GLY A 250 5.20 13.01 22.24
N VAL A 251 6.40 13.44 21.84
CA VAL A 251 7.24 12.71 20.87
C VAL A 251 7.87 11.49 21.54
N LYS A 252 8.33 11.64 22.80
CA LYS A 252 8.79 10.53 23.63
C LYS A 252 7.72 9.45 23.75
N ARG A 253 6.49 9.79 24.14
CA ARG A 253 5.42 8.80 24.25
C ARG A 253 5.10 8.12 22.92
N SER A 254 5.15 8.86 21.81
CA SER A 254 4.96 8.27 20.46
C SER A 254 6.08 7.25 20.14
N LEU A 255 7.34 7.60 20.45
CA LEU A 255 8.49 6.71 20.30
C LEU A 255 8.44 5.49 21.25
N GLU A 256 7.90 5.64 22.45
CA GLU A 256 7.68 4.52 23.37
C GLU A 256 6.66 3.54 22.81
N ILE A 257 5.54 4.01 22.26
CA ILE A 257 4.55 3.14 21.58
C ILE A 257 5.20 2.44 20.38
N PHE A 258 5.99 3.16 19.57
CA PHE A 258 6.77 2.53 18.48
C PHE A 258 7.67 1.40 19.00
N LYS A 259 8.38 1.67 20.10
CA LYS A 259 9.28 0.71 20.73
C LYS A 259 8.54 -0.51 21.24
N GLU A 260 7.44 -0.32 21.97
CA GLU A 260 6.60 -1.39 22.53
C GLU A 260 6.10 -2.32 21.41
N TYR A 261 5.56 -1.76 20.33
CA TYR A 261 5.13 -2.51 19.14
C TYR A 261 6.29 -3.32 18.52
N LEU A 262 7.42 -2.66 18.26
CA LEU A 262 8.57 -3.29 17.61
C LEU A 262 9.25 -4.36 18.48
N ILE A 263 9.20 -4.24 19.81
CA ILE A 263 9.64 -5.30 20.74
C ILE A 263 8.72 -6.52 20.60
N GLY A 264 7.40 -6.31 20.58
CA GLY A 264 6.42 -7.37 20.36
C GLY A 264 6.67 -8.10 19.04
N LEU A 265 6.82 -7.33 17.95
CA LEU A 265 7.12 -7.85 16.62
C LEU A 265 8.46 -8.60 16.57
N LYS A 266 9.51 -8.07 17.20
CA LYS A 266 10.82 -8.74 17.30
C LYS A 266 10.70 -10.10 17.96
N LYS A 267 9.90 -10.20 19.03
CA LYS A 267 9.62 -11.47 19.71
C LYS A 267 8.86 -12.41 18.78
N GLU A 268 7.82 -11.94 18.11
CA GLU A 268 7.07 -12.74 17.14
C GLU A 268 7.97 -13.31 16.02
N MET A 269 8.87 -12.49 15.46
CA MET A 269 9.84 -12.93 14.45
C MET A 269 10.89 -13.92 14.98
N ALA A 270 11.15 -13.92 16.29
CA ALA A 270 12.07 -14.85 16.94
C ALA A 270 11.39 -16.19 17.26
N ASP A 271 10.13 -16.13 17.67
CA ASP A 271 9.30 -17.31 17.99
C ASP A 271 8.75 -17.99 16.70
N ASN A 272 8.73 -17.27 15.57
CA ASN A 272 8.25 -17.76 14.28
C ASN A 272 9.28 -17.52 13.15
N ASP A 273 10.11 -18.53 12.88
CA ASP A 273 11.06 -18.52 11.75
C ASP A 273 10.37 -18.39 10.38
N GLU A 274 9.06 -18.66 10.31
CA GLU A 274 8.23 -18.61 9.11
C GLU A 274 7.39 -17.32 9.02
N TRP A 275 7.64 -16.33 9.88
CA TRP A 275 6.88 -15.06 9.92
C TRP A 275 6.72 -14.41 8.54
N VAL A 276 7.80 -14.33 7.75
CA VAL A 276 7.75 -13.76 6.40
C VAL A 276 6.79 -14.51 5.47
N PHE A 277 6.68 -15.83 5.61
CA PHE A 277 5.75 -16.62 4.80
C PHE A 277 4.30 -16.29 5.14
N THR A 278 4.01 -16.14 6.43
CA THR A 278 2.70 -15.71 6.92
C THR A 278 2.32 -14.36 6.33
N GLN A 279 3.22 -13.37 6.39
CA GLN A 279 3.00 -12.04 5.80
C GLN A 279 2.80 -12.07 4.28
N LEU A 280 3.32 -13.10 3.60
CA LEU A 280 3.14 -13.31 2.17
C LEU A 280 1.94 -14.17 1.81
N ASN A 281 1.07 -14.47 2.78
CA ASN A 281 -0.08 -15.37 2.67
C ASN A 281 0.30 -16.79 2.22
N LEU A 282 1.42 -17.28 2.74
CA LEU A 282 1.91 -18.64 2.57
C LEU A 282 1.77 -19.36 3.93
N ASP A 283 0.58 -19.89 4.22
CA ASP A 283 0.26 -20.63 5.46
C ASP A 283 1.00 -21.98 5.50
N LEU A 284 2.19 -21.97 6.08
CA LEU A 284 3.06 -23.14 6.19
C LEU A 284 2.68 -24.07 7.36
N ASP A 285 1.95 -23.60 8.36
CA ASP A 285 1.48 -24.42 9.49
C ASP A 285 0.63 -25.60 9.01
N LYS A 286 -0.24 -25.34 8.02
CA LYS A 286 -1.08 -26.38 7.39
C LYS A 286 -0.34 -27.19 6.34
N HIS A 287 0.85 -26.76 5.96
CA HIS A 287 1.60 -27.25 4.82
C HIS A 287 3.11 -27.32 5.10
N PRO A 288 3.55 -28.23 6.02
CA PRO A 288 4.96 -28.35 6.35
C PRO A 288 5.81 -28.59 5.10
N ALA A 289 6.78 -27.70 4.88
CA ALA A 289 7.60 -27.65 3.69
C ALA A 289 9.07 -27.87 4.02
N THR A 290 9.79 -28.58 3.15
CA THR A 290 11.26 -28.64 3.23
C THR A 290 11.86 -27.25 2.94
N GLU A 291 13.07 -26.99 3.42
CA GLU A 291 13.74 -25.70 3.18
C GLU A 291 13.88 -25.34 1.68
N ASP A 292 14.13 -26.33 0.83
CA ASP A 292 14.17 -26.11 -0.63
C ASP A 292 12.79 -25.72 -1.19
N LEU A 293 11.72 -26.32 -0.68
CA LEU A 293 10.36 -25.98 -1.07
C LEU A 293 10.00 -24.56 -0.61
N LYS A 294 10.35 -24.20 0.63
CA LYS A 294 10.19 -22.84 1.17
C LYS A 294 10.91 -21.79 0.31
N LYS A 295 12.18 -22.04 -0.04
CA LYS A 295 12.97 -21.16 -0.94
C LYS A 295 12.31 -21.01 -2.30
N MET A 296 11.80 -22.10 -2.88
CA MET A 296 11.08 -22.08 -4.16
C MET A 296 9.78 -21.26 -4.05
N MET A 297 8.96 -21.51 -3.03
CA MET A 297 7.71 -20.80 -2.79
C MET A 297 7.95 -19.30 -2.64
N LEU A 298 8.97 -18.91 -1.87
CA LEU A 298 9.34 -17.51 -1.67
C LEU A 298 9.74 -16.84 -2.99
N ARG A 299 10.59 -17.50 -3.79
CA ARG A 299 11.00 -17.00 -5.12
C ARG A 299 9.82 -16.82 -6.05
N VAL A 300 8.91 -17.79 -6.13
CA VAL A 300 7.72 -17.72 -6.97
C VAL A 300 6.81 -16.58 -6.51
N ARG A 301 6.56 -16.48 -5.19
CA ARG A 301 5.69 -15.45 -4.62
C ARG A 301 6.25 -14.05 -4.81
N ALA A 302 7.52 -13.83 -4.50
CA ALA A 302 8.18 -12.55 -4.68
C ALA A 302 8.22 -12.12 -6.16
N LYS A 303 8.51 -13.06 -7.07
CA LYS A 303 8.45 -12.80 -8.52
C LYS A 303 7.06 -12.37 -8.96
N ALA A 304 6.01 -13.06 -8.51
CA ALA A 304 4.63 -12.72 -8.85
C ALA A 304 4.24 -11.32 -8.37
N ILE A 305 4.54 -11.00 -7.10
CA ILE A 305 4.30 -9.67 -6.52
C ILE A 305 5.08 -8.60 -7.30
N ARG A 306 6.37 -8.81 -7.57
CA ARG A 306 7.18 -7.85 -8.33
C ARG A 306 6.62 -7.61 -9.73
N THR A 307 6.27 -8.67 -10.47
CA THR A 307 5.68 -8.54 -11.80
C THR A 307 4.36 -7.77 -11.77
N ASN A 308 3.56 -7.93 -10.71
CA ASN A 308 2.37 -7.11 -10.47
C ASN A 308 2.74 -5.63 -10.38
N MET A 309 3.65 -5.29 -9.46
CA MET A 309 4.04 -3.90 -9.21
C MET A 309 4.69 -3.24 -10.43
N GLN A 310 5.52 -3.97 -11.17
CA GLN A 310 6.10 -3.50 -12.43
C GLN A 310 5.02 -3.20 -13.48
N THR A 311 4.01 -4.07 -13.57
CA THR A 311 2.88 -3.84 -14.49
C THR A 311 2.09 -2.60 -14.10
N GLN A 312 1.76 -2.44 -12.81
CA GLN A 312 1.05 -1.26 -12.30
C GLN A 312 1.84 0.01 -12.62
N SER A 313 3.13 0.01 -12.30
CA SER A 313 4.03 1.14 -12.57
C SER A 313 4.07 1.50 -14.06
N ASN A 314 4.19 0.51 -14.95
CA ASN A 314 4.20 0.72 -16.39
C ASN A 314 2.87 1.31 -16.90
N ILE A 315 1.74 0.82 -16.38
CA ILE A 315 0.42 1.34 -16.75
C ILE A 315 0.27 2.78 -16.25
N ASN A 316 0.54 3.02 -14.96
CA ASN A 316 0.38 4.34 -14.37
C ASN A 316 1.35 5.37 -14.96
N THR A 317 2.55 4.96 -15.38
CA THR A 317 3.46 5.83 -16.15
C THR A 317 2.85 6.28 -17.48
N LYS A 318 2.19 5.36 -18.22
CA LYS A 318 1.49 5.71 -19.47
C LYS A 318 0.33 6.68 -19.20
N ILE A 319 -0.45 6.42 -18.16
CA ILE A 319 -1.58 7.26 -17.75
C ILE A 319 -1.10 8.66 -17.39
N SER A 320 -0.10 8.76 -16.51
CA SER A 320 0.49 10.02 -16.07
C SER A 320 1.11 10.80 -17.22
N LYS A 321 1.76 10.12 -18.19
CA LYS A 321 2.30 10.78 -19.39
C LYS A 321 1.21 11.45 -20.22
N VAL A 322 0.12 10.73 -20.52
CA VAL A 322 -1.00 11.29 -21.30
C VAL A 322 -1.69 12.41 -20.53
N TYR A 323 -1.91 12.24 -19.22
CA TYR A 323 -2.49 13.27 -18.36
C TYR A 323 -1.62 14.53 -18.31
N ALA A 324 -0.30 14.39 -18.16
CA ALA A 324 0.63 15.52 -18.17
C ALA A 324 0.63 16.24 -19.53
N THR A 325 0.55 15.51 -20.65
CA THR A 325 0.40 16.13 -21.97
C THR A 325 -0.89 16.93 -22.07
N TYR A 326 -2.01 16.39 -21.56
CA TYR A 326 -3.28 17.13 -21.50
C TYR A 326 -3.16 18.39 -20.64
N LEU A 327 -2.56 18.30 -19.45
CA LEU A 327 -2.39 19.48 -18.59
C LEU A 327 -1.60 20.61 -19.28
N LYS A 328 -0.64 20.29 -20.16
CA LYS A 328 0.12 21.28 -20.93
C LYS A 328 -0.73 22.01 -21.98
N THR A 329 -1.88 21.47 -22.41
CA THR A 329 -2.78 22.16 -23.35
C THR A 329 -3.69 23.16 -22.63
N LEU A 330 -3.75 23.13 -21.31
CA LEU A 330 -4.62 23.98 -20.51
C LEU A 330 -3.86 25.21 -20.02
N ALA A 331 -4.40 26.40 -20.28
CA ALA A 331 -3.88 27.64 -19.71
C ALA A 331 -3.93 27.65 -18.16
N ARG A 332 -4.91 26.96 -17.56
CA ARG A 332 -5.06 26.80 -16.11
C ARG A 332 -5.71 25.46 -15.79
N LYS A 333 -5.18 24.74 -14.79
CA LYS A 333 -5.76 23.49 -14.27
C LYS A 333 -7.17 23.74 -13.70
N PRO A 334 -8.25 23.22 -14.32
CA PRO A 334 -9.59 23.38 -13.79
C PRO A 334 -9.81 22.50 -12.56
N PRO A 335 -10.74 22.86 -11.66
CA PRO A 335 -11.16 21.96 -10.58
C PRO A 335 -11.65 20.62 -11.15
N GLN A 336 -11.44 19.52 -10.42
CA GLN A 336 -11.90 18.18 -10.79
C GLN A 336 -11.32 17.60 -12.09
N VAL A 337 -10.34 18.26 -12.73
CA VAL A 337 -9.79 17.81 -14.01
C VAL A 337 -9.17 16.41 -13.96
N GLU A 338 -8.55 16.06 -12.83
CA GLU A 338 -7.96 14.75 -12.64
C GLU A 338 -9.01 13.66 -12.52
N ALA A 339 -10.07 13.93 -11.74
CA ALA A 339 -11.20 13.04 -11.61
C ALA A 339 -11.92 12.86 -12.96
N ALA A 340 -12.08 13.95 -13.72
CA ALA A 340 -12.62 13.90 -15.08
C ALA A 340 -11.74 13.05 -16.01
N PHE A 341 -10.41 13.23 -15.96
CA PHE A 341 -9.49 12.40 -16.75
C PHE A 341 -9.62 10.91 -16.43
N ARG A 342 -9.61 10.54 -15.14
CA ARG A 342 -9.79 9.15 -14.71
C ARG A 342 -11.16 8.61 -15.14
N ALA A 343 -12.21 9.40 -15.02
CA ALA A 343 -13.56 9.02 -15.45
C ALA A 343 -13.65 8.79 -16.96
N SER A 344 -13.13 9.71 -17.80
CA SER A 344 -13.10 9.53 -19.26
C SER A 344 -12.30 8.30 -19.68
N LEU A 345 -11.19 7.99 -19.00
CA LEU A 345 -10.43 6.77 -19.24
C LEU A 345 -11.26 5.52 -18.95
N ILE A 346 -11.96 5.48 -17.81
CA ILE A 346 -12.84 4.37 -17.42
C ILE A 346 -14.02 4.23 -18.39
N ASP A 347 -14.65 5.36 -18.76
CA ASP A 347 -15.80 5.37 -19.67
C ASP A 347 -15.44 4.97 -21.10
N SER A 348 -14.17 5.13 -21.49
CA SER A 348 -13.65 4.67 -22.79
C SER A 348 -13.49 3.14 -22.89
N LEU A 349 -13.62 2.41 -21.78
CA LEU A 349 -13.58 0.95 -21.76
C LEU A 349 -14.98 0.38 -22.04
N THR A 350 -15.08 -0.64 -22.88
CA THR A 350 -16.38 -1.26 -23.22
C THR A 350 -16.74 -2.42 -22.30
N VAL A 351 -15.75 -3.15 -21.78
CA VAL A 351 -15.95 -4.35 -20.97
C VAL A 351 -16.07 -3.98 -19.49
N LYS A 352 -17.18 -4.39 -18.83
CA LYS A 352 -17.44 -4.11 -17.41
C LYS A 352 -16.30 -4.59 -16.49
N ALA A 353 -15.77 -5.79 -16.73
CA ALA A 353 -14.64 -6.31 -15.96
C ALA A 353 -13.38 -5.44 -16.10
N ASP A 354 -13.07 -4.95 -17.30
CA ASP A 354 -11.93 -4.06 -17.52
C ASP A 354 -12.15 -2.70 -16.81
N LYS A 355 -13.38 -2.17 -16.80
CA LYS A 355 -13.72 -0.98 -16.00
C LYS A 355 -13.46 -1.17 -14.52
N LEU A 356 -13.88 -2.29 -13.94
CA LEU A 356 -13.68 -2.57 -12.52
C LEU A 356 -12.19 -2.68 -12.17
N ARG A 357 -11.41 -3.36 -13.02
CA ARG A 357 -9.96 -3.51 -12.80
C ARG A 357 -9.23 -2.17 -12.91
N VAL A 358 -9.59 -1.31 -13.86
CA VAL A 358 -8.99 0.02 -14.00
C VAL A 358 -9.39 0.93 -12.84
N GLN A 359 -10.64 0.88 -12.38
CA GLN A 359 -11.07 1.59 -11.16
C GLN A 359 -10.24 1.16 -9.94
N LYS A 360 -10.01 -0.15 -9.78
CA LYS A 360 -9.17 -0.70 -8.70
C LYS A 360 -7.71 -0.22 -8.82
N LEU A 361 -7.13 -0.26 -10.02
CA LEU A 361 -5.77 0.25 -10.27
C LEU A 361 -5.63 1.73 -9.92
N LEU A 362 -6.64 2.53 -10.24
CA LEU A 362 -6.63 3.99 -10.02
C LEU A 362 -7.07 4.40 -8.61
N GLY A 363 -7.49 3.45 -7.76
CA GLY A 363 -8.13 3.75 -6.48
C GLY A 363 -9.35 4.66 -6.62
N PHE A 364 -10.07 4.58 -7.75
CA PHE A 364 -11.11 5.54 -8.14
C PHE A 364 -12.43 4.82 -8.46
N PRO A 365 -13.24 4.48 -7.44
CA PRO A 365 -14.57 3.91 -7.64
C PRO A 365 -15.51 4.98 -8.19
N LEU A 366 -15.71 5.00 -9.51
CA LEU A 366 -16.32 6.09 -10.25
C LEU A 366 -17.73 6.43 -9.78
N GLU A 367 -18.56 5.41 -9.58
CA GLU A 367 -19.96 5.60 -9.18
C GLU A 367 -20.06 6.18 -7.76
N PHE A 368 -19.29 5.62 -6.83
CA PHE A 368 -19.20 6.14 -5.46
C PHE A 368 -18.69 7.58 -5.41
N PHE A 369 -17.71 7.92 -6.23
CA PHE A 369 -17.24 9.29 -6.37
C PHE A 369 -18.36 10.22 -6.87
N LYS A 370 -19.07 9.85 -7.95
CA LYS A 370 -20.17 10.63 -8.53
C LYS A 370 -21.31 10.86 -7.54
N GLU A 371 -21.67 9.86 -6.76
CA GLU A 371 -22.73 9.92 -5.74
C GLU A 371 -22.44 10.98 -4.66
N ARG A 372 -21.17 11.13 -4.29
CA ARG A 372 -20.73 12.05 -3.23
C ARG A 372 -20.58 13.50 -3.68
N LEU A 373 -20.62 13.79 -4.98
CA LEU A 373 -20.46 15.15 -5.50
C LEU A 373 -21.69 16.01 -5.17
N THR A 374 -21.44 17.21 -4.64
CA THR A 374 -22.47 18.26 -4.56
C THR A 374 -22.90 18.71 -5.96
N LYS A 375 -24.08 19.34 -6.09
CA LYS A 375 -24.56 19.89 -7.37
C LYS A 375 -23.52 20.76 -8.08
N ARG A 376 -22.85 21.65 -7.32
CA ARG A 376 -21.80 22.52 -7.86
C ARG A 376 -20.59 21.72 -8.36
N GLN A 377 -20.15 20.71 -7.59
CA GLN A 377 -19.02 19.87 -7.99
C GLN A 377 -19.34 19.00 -9.20
N LYS A 378 -20.57 18.47 -9.30
CA LYS A 378 -21.06 17.75 -10.49
C LYS A 378 -20.96 18.62 -11.74
N ASN A 379 -21.41 19.88 -11.67
CA ASN A 379 -21.32 20.80 -12.81
C ASN A 379 -19.86 21.06 -13.24
N LEU A 380 -18.95 21.27 -12.27
CA LEU A 380 -17.52 21.46 -12.56
C LEU A 380 -16.88 20.21 -13.17
N PHE A 381 -17.19 19.04 -12.63
CA PHE A 381 -16.73 17.75 -13.13
C PHE A 381 -17.23 17.47 -14.55
N ASN A 382 -18.52 17.67 -14.82
CA ASN A 382 -19.11 17.48 -16.16
C ASN A 382 -18.50 18.44 -17.19
N SER A 383 -18.33 19.72 -16.84
CA SER A 383 -17.69 20.68 -17.73
C SER A 383 -16.23 20.33 -18.02
N ALA A 384 -15.50 19.78 -17.04
CA ALA A 384 -14.14 19.29 -17.25
C ALA A 384 -14.11 18.05 -18.15
N MET A 385 -15.06 17.13 -18.00
CA MET A 385 -15.25 15.95 -18.87
C MET A 385 -15.52 16.35 -20.32
N GLU A 386 -16.45 17.29 -20.55
CA GLU A 386 -16.79 17.78 -21.89
C GLU A 386 -15.57 18.34 -22.62
N LYS A 387 -14.86 19.29 -22.00
CA LYS A 387 -13.64 19.89 -22.57
C LYS A 387 -12.56 18.87 -22.86
N LEU A 388 -12.38 17.90 -21.95
CA LEU A 388 -11.42 16.82 -22.13
C LEU A 388 -11.80 15.96 -23.34
N ASN A 389 -13.08 15.63 -23.51
CA ASN A 389 -13.55 14.78 -24.59
C ASN A 389 -13.54 15.49 -25.96
N GLU A 390 -13.79 16.79 -26.00
CA GLU A 390 -13.71 17.61 -27.22
C GLU A 390 -12.28 17.63 -27.80
N GLY A 391 -11.26 17.79 -26.95
CA GLY A 391 -9.88 17.98 -27.40
C GLY A 391 -8.98 16.75 -27.34
N PHE A 392 -9.33 15.72 -26.53
CA PHE A 392 -8.38 14.66 -26.14
C PHE A 392 -8.98 13.24 -26.14
N SER A 393 -10.20 13.07 -26.67
CA SER A 393 -10.88 11.77 -26.65
C SER A 393 -10.18 10.67 -27.44
N LYS A 394 -9.44 11.01 -28.51
CA LYS A 394 -8.70 10.01 -29.31
C LYS A 394 -7.53 9.43 -28.51
N GLU A 395 -6.77 10.29 -27.85
CA GLU A 395 -5.64 9.95 -26.99
C GLU A 395 -6.09 9.11 -25.80
N ILE A 396 -7.23 9.46 -25.17
CA ILE A 396 -7.81 8.68 -24.06
C ILE A 396 -8.27 7.30 -24.53
N LYS A 397 -8.91 7.20 -25.70
CA LYS A 397 -9.30 5.90 -26.27
C LYS A 397 -8.09 5.04 -26.61
N SER A 398 -7.02 5.63 -27.14
CA SER A 398 -5.76 4.93 -27.38
C SER A 398 -5.15 4.45 -26.05
N LEU A 399 -5.11 5.31 -25.04
CA LEU A 399 -4.63 4.96 -23.71
C LEU A 399 -5.45 3.82 -23.09
N ALA A 400 -6.78 3.85 -23.18
CA ALA A 400 -7.66 2.77 -22.72
C ALA A 400 -7.30 1.42 -23.38
N LYS A 401 -7.02 1.42 -24.70
CA LYS A 401 -6.56 0.23 -25.42
C LYS A 401 -5.19 -0.25 -24.93
N ASP A 402 -4.25 0.67 -24.69
CA ASP A 402 -2.91 0.32 -24.20
C ASP A 402 -2.93 -0.22 -22.77
N VAL A 403 -3.75 0.38 -21.90
CA VAL A 403 -3.99 -0.07 -20.52
C VAL A 403 -4.55 -1.49 -20.54
N THR A 404 -5.64 -1.73 -21.28
CA THR A 404 -6.25 -3.06 -21.36
C THR A 404 -5.34 -4.11 -21.97
N THR A 405 -4.55 -3.74 -22.98
CA THR A 405 -3.53 -4.63 -23.56
C THR A 405 -2.46 -4.98 -22.53
N SER A 406 -1.97 -3.99 -21.77
CA SER A 406 -0.96 -4.20 -20.73
C SER A 406 -1.50 -5.12 -19.61
N MET A 407 -2.75 -4.91 -19.18
CA MET A 407 -3.41 -5.76 -18.17
C MET A 407 -3.66 -7.18 -18.66
N ARG A 408 -4.00 -7.37 -19.94
CA ARG A 408 -4.13 -8.70 -20.56
C ARG A 408 -2.79 -9.43 -20.59
N SER A 409 -1.75 -8.77 -21.07
CA SER A 409 -0.39 -9.34 -21.10
C SER A 409 0.09 -9.74 -19.70
N ALA A 410 -0.19 -8.93 -18.67
CA ALA A 410 0.16 -9.24 -17.29
C ALA A 410 -0.60 -10.46 -16.73
N ARG A 411 -1.88 -10.61 -17.06
CA ARG A 411 -2.66 -11.80 -16.68
C ARG A 411 -2.15 -13.07 -17.37
N THR A 412 -1.79 -12.98 -18.65
CA THR A 412 -1.17 -14.10 -19.38
C THR A 412 0.19 -14.48 -18.77
N ALA A 413 1.02 -13.49 -18.45
CA ALA A 413 2.31 -13.73 -17.80
C ALA A 413 2.16 -14.39 -16.41
N GLU A 414 1.15 -13.97 -15.65
CA GLU A 414 0.81 -14.58 -14.37
C GLU A 414 0.28 -16.00 -14.52
N GLN A 415 -0.60 -16.27 -15.48
CA GLN A 415 -1.08 -17.61 -15.75
C GLN A 415 0.08 -18.56 -16.08
N LYS A 416 1.04 -18.09 -16.88
CA LYS A 416 2.27 -18.83 -17.15
C LYS A 416 3.11 -19.04 -15.89
N ALA A 417 3.26 -18.02 -15.05
CA ALA A 417 4.01 -18.14 -13.80
C ALA A 417 3.39 -19.17 -12.83
N ARG A 418 2.05 -19.24 -12.74
CA ARG A 418 1.35 -20.28 -11.98
C ARG A 418 1.61 -21.68 -12.56
N GLY A 419 1.59 -21.81 -13.89
CA GLY A 419 1.96 -23.05 -14.58
C GLY A 419 3.41 -23.48 -14.29
N ASP A 420 4.35 -22.54 -14.35
CA ASP A 420 5.77 -22.76 -14.02
C ASP A 420 5.95 -23.16 -12.55
N ALA A 421 5.14 -22.62 -11.63
CA ALA A 421 5.14 -23.03 -10.22
C ALA A 421 4.69 -24.48 -10.05
N VAL A 422 3.57 -24.89 -10.68
CA VAL A 422 3.10 -26.29 -10.69
C VAL A 422 4.17 -27.22 -11.27
N ARG A 423 4.80 -26.82 -12.38
CA ARG A 423 5.89 -27.58 -13.00
C ARG A 423 7.09 -27.73 -12.06
N SER A 424 7.48 -26.66 -11.37
CA SER A 424 8.59 -26.65 -10.43
C SER A 424 8.32 -27.55 -9.22
N LEU A 425 7.10 -27.49 -8.66
CA LEU A 425 6.64 -28.37 -7.60
C LEU A 425 6.69 -29.84 -8.02
N ARG A 426 6.19 -30.13 -9.24
CA ARG A 426 6.21 -31.47 -9.81
C ARG A 426 7.63 -32.02 -9.95
N PHE A 427 8.54 -31.22 -10.49
CA PHE A 427 9.95 -31.61 -10.62
C PHE A 427 10.63 -31.79 -9.26
N GLY A 428 10.36 -30.93 -8.28
CA GLY A 428 10.87 -31.09 -6.91
C GLY A 428 10.42 -32.40 -6.25
N LYS A 429 9.21 -32.88 -6.57
CA LYS A 429 8.70 -34.19 -6.14
C LYS A 429 9.12 -35.36 -7.04
N LYS A 430 9.89 -35.10 -8.11
CA LYS A 430 10.31 -36.07 -9.13
C LYS A 430 9.12 -36.80 -9.79
N TRP A 431 8.00 -36.11 -9.98
CA TRP A 431 6.81 -36.67 -10.62
C TRP A 431 6.79 -36.40 -12.13
N THR A 432 6.25 -37.34 -12.91
CA THR A 432 5.86 -37.08 -14.30
C THR A 432 4.50 -36.39 -14.36
N GLN A 433 4.12 -35.80 -15.49
CA GLN A 433 2.78 -35.20 -15.65
C GLN A 433 1.67 -36.25 -15.47
N VAL A 434 1.90 -37.49 -15.93
CA VAL A 434 0.97 -38.61 -15.74
C VAL A 434 0.84 -38.96 -14.26
N GLU A 435 1.95 -38.98 -13.51
CA GLU A 435 1.94 -39.27 -12.08
C GLU A 435 1.20 -38.19 -11.27
N LEU A 436 1.42 -36.91 -11.59
CA LEU A 436 0.64 -35.82 -10.99
C LEU A 436 -0.86 -35.97 -11.30
N GLY A 437 -1.18 -36.33 -12.54
CA GLY A 437 -2.55 -36.63 -12.96
C GLY A 437 -3.20 -37.75 -12.15
N LYS A 438 -2.49 -38.87 -11.94
CA LYS A 438 -2.94 -39.99 -11.09
C LYS A 438 -3.19 -39.55 -9.65
N ARG A 439 -2.31 -38.73 -9.08
CA ARG A 439 -2.44 -38.22 -7.70
C ARG A 439 -3.63 -37.29 -7.53
N LEU A 440 -3.87 -36.41 -8.51
CA LEU A 440 -5.07 -35.58 -8.55
C LEU A 440 -6.33 -36.43 -8.62
N LYS A 441 -6.40 -37.41 -9.54
CA LYS A 441 -7.56 -38.30 -9.67
C LYS A 441 -7.81 -39.16 -8.43
N LYS A 442 -6.75 -39.62 -7.76
CA LYS A 442 -6.88 -40.38 -6.51
C LYS A 442 -7.64 -39.59 -5.44
N LYS A 443 -7.45 -38.26 -5.39
CA LYS A 443 -8.13 -37.39 -4.42
C LYS A 443 -9.45 -36.80 -4.96
N TYR A 444 -9.51 -36.53 -6.25
CA TYR A 444 -10.65 -35.94 -6.95
C TYR A 444 -10.98 -36.78 -8.19
N PRO A 445 -11.76 -37.86 -8.06
CA PRO A 445 -12.00 -38.82 -9.15
C PRO A 445 -12.55 -38.20 -10.44
N ASN A 446 -13.33 -37.12 -10.30
CA ASN A 446 -13.99 -36.43 -11.42
C ASN A 446 -13.11 -35.33 -12.06
N GLU A 447 -11.89 -35.10 -11.57
CA GLU A 447 -11.02 -34.05 -12.11
C GLU A 447 -10.40 -34.48 -13.46
N PRO A 448 -10.55 -33.66 -14.53
CA PRO A 448 -9.79 -33.88 -15.75
C PRO A 448 -8.30 -33.64 -15.49
N ALA A 449 -7.55 -34.73 -15.29
CA ALA A 449 -6.12 -34.70 -14.96
C ALA A 449 -5.33 -35.75 -15.74
N SER A 450 -5.44 -35.75 -17.07
CA SER A 450 -4.55 -36.53 -17.94
C SER A 450 -3.17 -35.86 -18.05
N GLY A 451 -2.14 -36.58 -18.48
CA GLY A 451 -0.81 -36.00 -18.74
C GLY A 451 -0.87 -34.74 -19.63
N PRO A 452 -1.55 -34.79 -20.80
CA PRO A 452 -1.78 -33.60 -21.64
C PRO A 452 -2.52 -32.47 -20.91
N THR A 453 -3.52 -32.79 -20.08
CA THR A 453 -4.25 -31.77 -19.31
C THR A 453 -3.34 -31.07 -18.29
N ILE A 454 -2.51 -31.83 -17.58
CA ILE A 454 -1.49 -31.28 -16.68
C ILE A 454 -0.50 -30.42 -17.46
N SER A 455 -0.03 -30.87 -18.61
CA SER A 455 0.88 -30.08 -19.44
C SER A 455 0.26 -28.75 -19.86
N ARG A 456 -1.03 -28.73 -20.20
CA ARG A 456 -1.73 -27.48 -20.55
C ARG A 456 -1.83 -26.52 -19.37
N SER A 457 -1.98 -27.02 -18.14
CA SER A 457 -1.90 -26.17 -16.93
C SER A 457 -0.49 -25.64 -16.71
N GLU A 458 0.53 -26.49 -16.86
CA GLU A 458 1.95 -26.09 -16.70
C GLU A 458 2.41 -25.05 -17.72
N THR A 459 1.87 -25.08 -18.95
CA THR A 459 2.20 -24.10 -19.99
C THR A 459 1.33 -22.85 -19.95
N GLY A 460 0.38 -22.77 -19.01
CA GLY A 460 -0.57 -21.66 -18.93
C GLY A 460 -1.61 -21.63 -20.05
N VAL A 461 -1.82 -22.74 -20.78
CA VAL A 461 -2.89 -22.89 -21.78
C VAL A 461 -4.24 -23.17 -21.11
N ARG A 462 -4.23 -23.98 -20.04
CA ARG A 462 -5.38 -24.18 -19.16
C ARG A 462 -5.21 -23.27 -17.95
N ASP A 463 -6.23 -22.48 -17.63
CA ASP A 463 -6.17 -21.62 -16.45
C ASP A 463 -6.16 -22.45 -15.16
N ILE A 464 -5.43 -21.95 -14.19
CA ILE A 464 -5.38 -22.50 -12.83
C ILE A 464 -6.24 -21.58 -11.97
N ASP A 465 -7.56 -21.76 -12.08
CA ASP A 465 -8.52 -21.03 -11.25
C ASP A 465 -8.39 -21.41 -9.77
N LEU A 466 -9.15 -20.74 -8.89
CA LEU A 466 -9.11 -21.00 -7.46
C LEU A 466 -9.42 -22.47 -7.13
N ALA A 467 -10.37 -23.10 -7.83
CA ALA A 467 -10.75 -24.47 -7.58
C ALA A 467 -9.62 -25.45 -7.92
N LEU A 468 -8.95 -25.27 -9.06
CA LEU A 468 -7.81 -26.09 -9.47
C LEU A 468 -6.57 -25.79 -8.62
N ALA A 469 -6.35 -24.53 -8.23
CA ALA A 469 -5.29 -24.12 -7.32
C ALA A 469 -5.43 -24.82 -5.95
N THR A 470 -6.64 -24.89 -5.39
CA THR A 470 -6.92 -25.61 -4.13
C THR A 470 -6.64 -27.11 -4.28
N LYS A 471 -7.05 -27.73 -5.40
CA LYS A 471 -6.77 -29.15 -5.68
C LYS A 471 -5.26 -29.42 -5.78
N PHE A 472 -4.52 -28.58 -6.49
CA PHE A 472 -3.06 -28.68 -6.55
C PHE A 472 -2.42 -28.46 -5.18
N SER A 473 -2.87 -27.46 -4.42
CA SER A 473 -2.43 -27.17 -3.06
C SER A 473 -2.55 -28.40 -2.16
N GLU A 474 -3.68 -29.09 -2.21
CA GLU A 474 -3.94 -30.29 -1.42
C GLU A 474 -3.10 -31.51 -1.82
N VAL A 475 -2.75 -31.63 -3.11
CA VAL A 475 -1.89 -32.70 -3.65
C VAL A 475 -0.41 -32.43 -3.35
N PHE A 476 0.04 -31.19 -3.51
CA PHE A 476 1.43 -30.80 -3.27
C PHE A 476 1.73 -30.50 -1.79
N LYS A 477 0.68 -30.32 -0.97
CA LYS A 477 0.78 -29.87 0.42
C LYS A 477 1.45 -28.50 0.51
N ILE A 478 0.88 -27.54 -0.21
CA ILE A 478 1.32 -26.13 -0.22
C ILE A 478 0.12 -25.20 -0.06
N PRO A 479 0.31 -23.95 0.36
CA PRO A 479 -0.74 -22.94 0.38
C PRO A 479 -1.31 -22.69 -1.03
N PRO A 480 -2.65 -22.57 -1.18
CA PRO A 480 -3.26 -22.23 -2.46
C PRO A 480 -2.86 -20.83 -2.94
N GLY A 481 -2.55 -19.90 -2.04
CA GLY A 481 -2.09 -18.54 -2.36
C GLY A 481 -0.85 -18.47 -3.25
N LEU A 482 -0.06 -19.57 -3.34
CA LEU A 482 1.04 -19.67 -4.30
C LEU A 482 0.58 -19.80 -5.76
N LEU A 483 -0.62 -20.37 -5.98
CA LEU A 483 -1.15 -20.73 -7.29
C LEU A 483 -2.39 -19.90 -7.67
N VAL A 484 -2.80 -18.93 -6.86
CA VAL A 484 -3.94 -18.05 -7.14
C VAL A 484 -3.46 -16.76 -7.80
N ALA A 485 -4.27 -16.23 -8.73
CA ALA A 485 -4.00 -14.95 -9.38
C ALA A 485 -3.89 -13.80 -8.38
N GLN A 486 -2.96 -12.90 -8.65
CA GLN A 486 -2.57 -11.71 -7.92
C GLN A 486 -2.86 -10.44 -8.74
N ASN A 487 -2.84 -10.52 -10.07
CA ASN A 487 -3.03 -9.38 -10.97
C ASN A 487 -4.48 -9.29 -11.43
N PHE A 488 -5.13 -8.16 -11.13
CA PHE A 488 -6.41 -7.76 -11.75
C PHE A 488 -7.47 -8.89 -11.75
N SER A 489 -7.46 -9.71 -10.69
CA SER A 489 -8.47 -10.75 -10.47
C SER A 489 -9.85 -10.10 -10.33
N ASP A 490 -10.84 -10.80 -10.86
CA ASP A 490 -12.25 -10.38 -10.87
C ASP A 490 -12.86 -10.30 -9.47
#